data_AF-A0A821S7N0-F1
#
_entry.id   AF-A0A821S7N0-F1
#
_cell.length_a   1.000
_cell.length_b   1.000
_cell.length_c   1.000
_cell.angle_alpha   90.00
_cell.angle_beta   90.00
_cell.angle_gamma   90.00
#
_symmetry.space_group_name_H-M   'P 1'
#
loop_
_entity.id
_entity.type
_entity.pdbx_description
1 polymer ?
#
loop_
_entity_poly.entity_id
_entity_poly.type
_entity_poly.pdbx_seq_one_letter_code
_entity_poly.pdbx_strand_id
1 'polypeptide(L)' 'KIPKEATPTGYKAFWLSGDQAGYSGVGLLTKIDPVDVKYGIGVAEHDNEGRVITAEYDKFYLVVS' A
#
# COMPACT_ATOMS: atom_id res chain seq x y z
N LYS A 1 -7.42 10.16 7.74
CA LYS A 1 -7.30 10.63 6.33
C LYS A 1 -5.83 10.94 6.06
N ILE A 2 -5.28 10.44 4.95
CA ILE A 2 -3.86 10.63 4.62
C ILE A 2 -3.62 12.09 4.20
N PRO A 3 -2.61 12.78 4.78
CA PRO A 3 -2.29 14.16 4.42
C PRO A 3 -1.84 14.27 2.96
N LYS A 4 -2.12 15.40 2.29
CA LYS A 4 -1.74 15.59 0.87
C LYS A 4 -0.22 15.58 0.70
N GLU A 5 0.49 16.05 1.70
CA GLU A 5 1.95 16.09 1.80
C GLU A 5 2.55 14.68 1.78
N ALA A 6 1.79 13.65 2.16
CA ALA A 6 2.22 12.26 2.04
C ALA A 6 2.28 11.77 0.58
N THR A 7 1.79 12.53 -0.40
CA THR A 7 1.92 12.23 -1.84
C THR A 7 2.81 13.27 -2.51
N PRO A 8 4.15 13.06 -2.54
CA PRO A 8 5.07 13.99 -3.17
C PRO A 8 4.81 14.12 -4.68
N THR A 9 5.05 15.30 -5.23
CA THR A 9 4.96 15.54 -6.68
C THR A 9 5.82 14.56 -7.48
N GLY A 10 5.23 13.94 -8.50
CA GLY A 10 5.92 12.98 -9.37
C GLY A 10 5.92 11.53 -8.84
N TYR A 11 5.23 11.26 -7.73
CA TYR A 11 4.98 9.91 -7.24
C TYR A 11 3.49 9.59 -7.26
N LYS A 12 3.17 8.33 -7.58
CA LYS A 12 1.89 7.72 -7.23
C LYS A 12 2.01 7.12 -5.84
N ALA A 13 0.96 7.29 -5.06
CA ALA A 13 0.89 6.81 -3.69
C ALA A 13 -0.28 5.85 -3.51
N PHE A 14 0.00 4.69 -2.93
CA PHE A 14 -0.99 3.70 -2.51
C PHE A 14 -0.93 3.61 -1.00
N TRP A 15 -2.09 3.67 -0.36
CA TRP A 15 -2.20 3.65 1.10
C TRP A 15 -3.19 2.58 1.51
N LEU A 16 -2.83 1.83 2.54
CA LEU A 16 -3.70 0.88 3.20
C LEU A 16 -3.65 1.17 4.68
N SER A 17 -4.80 1.42 5.28
CA SER A 17 -4.94 1.64 6.72
C SER A 17 -5.76 0.51 7.30
N GLY A 18 -5.41 0.08 8.52
CA GLY A 18 -6.24 -0.86 9.27
C GLY A 18 -7.50 -0.20 9.85
N ASP A 19 -8.39 -1.03 10.38
CA ASP A 19 -9.66 -0.62 10.96
C ASP A 19 -9.48 0.22 12.24
N GLN A 20 -8.42 -0.07 13.01
CA GLN A 20 -8.12 0.67 14.22
C GLN A 20 -7.42 2.00 13.91
N ALA A 21 -8.09 3.11 14.26
CA ALA A 21 -7.53 4.44 14.07
C ALA A 21 -6.21 4.63 14.85
N GLY A 22 -5.19 5.13 14.16
CA GLY A 22 -3.87 5.38 14.73
C GLY A 22 -3.02 4.14 14.96
N TYR A 23 -3.42 2.98 14.41
CA TYR A 23 -2.70 1.72 14.53
C TYR A 23 -2.41 1.13 13.15
N SER A 24 -1.13 0.82 12.90
CA SER A 24 -0.64 0.27 11.64
C SER A 24 -0.95 1.15 10.42
N GLY A 25 -0.97 0.52 9.24
CA GLY A 25 -1.09 1.14 7.94
C GLY A 25 0.24 1.21 7.20
N VAL A 26 0.19 0.92 5.90
CA VAL A 26 1.34 0.96 5.00
C VAL A 26 1.11 1.90 3.83
N GLY A 27 2.22 2.39 3.29
CA GLY A 27 2.25 3.26 2.12
C GLY A 27 3.26 2.76 1.11
N LEU A 28 2.88 2.80 -0.17
CA LEU A 28 3.76 2.54 -1.29
C LEU A 28 3.82 3.78 -2.17
N LEU A 29 5.02 4.33 -2.34
CA LEU A 29 5.30 5.43 -3.24
C LEU A 29 6.11 4.92 -4.42
N THR A 30 5.64 5.20 -5.64
CA THR A 30 6.34 4.80 -6.86
C THR A 30 6.29 5.88 -7.93
N LYS A 31 7.36 5.99 -8.72
CA LYS A 31 7.37 6.82 -9.94
C LYS A 31 6.94 6.04 -11.19
N ILE A 32 7.05 4.71 -11.13
CA ILE A 32 6.79 3.81 -12.25
C ILE A 32 5.47 3.11 -11.95
N ASP A 33 4.60 3.05 -12.94
CA ASP A 33 3.32 2.39 -12.81
C ASP A 33 3.50 0.88 -12.65
N PRO A 34 2.98 0.29 -11.56
CA PRO A 34 2.91 -1.16 -11.45
C PRO A 34 1.88 -1.73 -12.44
N VAL A 35 2.09 -2.98 -12.81
CA VAL A 35 1.16 -3.78 -13.62
C VAL A 35 -0.14 -4.03 -12.84
N ASP A 36 -0.01 -4.35 -11.55
CA ASP A 36 -1.13 -4.59 -10.64
C ASP A 36 -0.78 -4.15 -9.22
N VAL A 37 -1.80 -3.83 -8.43
CA VAL A 37 -1.67 -3.50 -7.00
C VAL A 37 -2.71 -4.26 -6.19
N LYS A 38 -2.24 -5.07 -5.24
CA LYS A 38 -3.07 -5.85 -4.33
C LYS A 38 -2.94 -5.34 -2.91
N TYR A 39 -4.07 -5.33 -2.21
CA TYR A 39 -4.18 -4.94 -0.81
C TYR A 39 -4.48 -6.18 0.02
N GLY A 40 -3.67 -6.41 1.06
CA GLY A 40 -3.74 -7.62 1.86
C GLY A 40 -3.18 -8.85 1.14
N ILE A 41 -3.41 -10.00 1.75
CA ILE A 41 -2.98 -11.32 1.28
C ILE A 41 -4.16 -12.27 1.01
N GLY A 42 -5.39 -11.78 1.12
CA GLY A 42 -6.61 -12.58 0.89
C GLY A 42 -6.98 -13.46 2.08
N VAL A 43 -6.48 -13.14 3.27
CA VAL A 43 -6.78 -13.85 4.53
C VAL A 43 -7.42 -12.85 5.47
N ALA A 44 -8.74 -12.99 5.67
CA ALA A 44 -9.55 -12.01 6.41
C ALA A 44 -9.02 -11.68 7.81
N GLU A 45 -8.41 -12.64 8.51
CA GLU A 45 -7.81 -12.41 9.84
C GLU A 45 -6.61 -11.44 9.79
N HIS A 46 -5.87 -11.41 8.69
CA HIS A 46 -4.65 -10.62 8.54
C HIS A 46 -4.86 -9.31 7.77
N ASP A 47 -5.95 -9.18 7.02
CA ASP A 47 -6.19 -8.04 6.14
C ASP A 47 -6.81 -6.83 6.86
N ASN A 48 -7.42 -7.01 8.04
CA ASN A 48 -8.11 -5.94 8.78
C ASN A 48 -7.16 -4.88 9.37
N GLU A 49 -5.89 -5.22 9.56
CA GLU A 49 -4.91 -4.32 10.15
C GLU A 49 -4.21 -3.44 9.11
N GLY A 50 -4.53 -3.64 7.81
CA GLY A 50 -4.03 -2.82 6.72
C GLY A 50 -2.51 -2.90 6.56
N ARG A 51 -1.97 -4.11 6.69
CA ARG A 51 -0.52 -4.33 6.78
C ARG A 51 0.17 -4.48 5.45
N VAL A 52 -0.47 -5.02 4.41
CA VAL A 52 0.28 -5.44 3.21
C VAL A 52 -0.23 -4.74 1.96
N ILE A 53 0.68 -4.15 1.19
CA ILE A 53 0.46 -3.79 -0.22
C ILE A 53 1.48 -4.53 -1.07
N THR A 54 1.00 -5.15 -2.15
CA THR A 54 1.86 -5.77 -3.16
C THR A 54 1.70 -5.03 -4.48
N ALA A 55 2.78 -4.49 -5.01
CA ALA A 55 2.84 -3.92 -6.36
C ALA A 55 3.59 -4.89 -7.29
N GLU A 56 2.93 -5.29 -8.36
CA GLU A 56 3.49 -6.15 -9.40
C GLU A 56 4.17 -5.32 -10.48
N TYR A 57 5.38 -5.70 -10.88
CA TYR A 57 6.10 -5.15 -12.02
C TYR A 57 6.55 -6.31 -12.92
N ASP A 58 6.88 -6.00 -14.18
CA ASP A 58 7.26 -7.00 -15.20
C ASP A 58 8.33 -8.01 -14.77
N LYS A 59 9.20 -7.62 -13.84
CA LYS A 59 10.36 -8.43 -13.42
C LYS A 59 10.38 -8.79 -11.94
N PHE A 60 9.52 -8.16 -11.13
CA PHE A 60 9.57 -8.33 -9.68
C PHE A 60 8.26 -7.88 -9.02
N TYR A 61 8.06 -8.34 -7.79
CA TYR A 61 7.03 -7.85 -6.90
C TYR A 61 7.68 -6.99 -5.82
N LEU A 62 7.11 -5.81 -5.56
CA LEU A 62 7.44 -5.00 -4.39
C LEU A 62 6.34 -5.21 -3.35
N VAL A 63 6.70 -5.84 -2.24
CA VAL A 63 5.81 -6.07 -1.10
C VAL A 63 6.23 -5.14 0.03
N VAL A 64 5.28 -4.38 0.57
CA VAL A 64 5.48 -3.53 1.75
C VAL A 64 4.57 -3.99 2.89
N SER A 65 5.12 -4.05 4.11
CA SER A 65 4.47 -4.53 5.33
C SER A 65 4.72 -3.64 6.55
#